data_AF-A0A7W7RGI1-F1
#
_entry.id   AF-A0A7W7RGI1-F1
#
_cell.length_a   1.000
_cell.length_b   1.000
_cell.length_c   1.000
_cell.angle_alpha   90.00
_cell.angle_beta   90.00
_cell.angle_gamma   90.00
#
_symmetry.space_group_name_H-M   'P 1'
#
loop_
_entity.id
_entity.type
_entity.pdbx_description
1 polymer ?
#
loop_
_entity_poly.entity_id
_entity_poly.type
_entity_poly.pdbx_seq_one_letter_code
_entity_poly.pdbx_strand_id
1 'polypeptide(L)'
;MDFPAGTLVNDAYPGLTAELATLLRRVGEHALAATVGHLRIHSVCRCGQDGCRSFYTASPPDGPWGSGHRNVELPAEDGMLVLDVVSDEITFVEVLDRD
;
A
#
# COMPACT_ATOMS: atom_id res chain seq x y z
N MET A 1 -0.76 14.38 -6.76
CA MET A 1 -1.17 13.32 -7.70
C MET A 1 -2.68 13.21 -7.67
N ASP A 2 -3.32 13.18 -8.84
CA ASP A 2 -4.76 12.98 -8.94
C ASP A 2 -4.98 11.78 -9.88
N PHE A 3 -5.66 10.75 -9.39
CA PHE A 3 -5.92 9.51 -10.13
C PHE A 3 -7.42 9.36 -10.34
N PRO A 4 -7.87 8.89 -11.52
CA PRO A 4 -9.24 8.42 -11.67
C PRO A 4 -9.58 7.41 -10.56
N ALA A 5 -10.80 7.47 -10.04
CA ALA A 5 -11.26 6.52 -9.04
C ALA A 5 -11.10 5.08 -9.58
N GLY A 6 -10.44 4.22 -8.80
CA GLY A 6 -10.25 2.82 -9.15
C GLY A 6 -9.10 2.55 -10.14
N THR A 7 -8.20 3.52 -10.38
CA THR A 7 -6.95 3.26 -11.12
C THR A 7 -6.18 2.11 -10.49
N LEU A 8 -5.72 1.16 -11.31
CA LEU A 8 -4.85 0.08 -10.84
C LEU A 8 -3.50 0.64 -10.41
N VAL A 9 -3.01 0.19 -9.26
CA VAL A 9 -1.67 0.55 -8.78
C VAL A 9 -0.61 0.11 -9.78
N ASN A 10 -0.81 -1.02 -10.46
CA ASN A 10 0.11 -1.50 -11.50
C ASN A 10 0.18 -0.59 -12.73
N ASP A 11 -0.90 0.13 -13.05
CA ASP A 11 -0.92 1.06 -14.17
C ASP A 11 -0.26 2.40 -13.80
N ALA A 12 -0.51 2.88 -12.57
CA ALA A 12 0.06 4.13 -12.06
C ALA A 12 1.54 3.98 -11.65
N TYR A 13 1.89 2.87 -11.02
CA TYR A 13 3.17 2.59 -10.38
C TYR A 13 3.59 1.11 -10.57
N PRO A 14 3.93 0.72 -11.82
CA PRO A 14 4.34 -0.65 -12.11
C PRO A 14 5.59 -1.08 -11.31
N GLY A 15 6.54 -0.16 -11.10
CA GLY A 15 7.75 -0.42 -10.30
C GLY A 15 7.44 -0.74 -8.84
N LEU A 16 6.60 0.09 -8.20
CA LEU A 16 6.14 -0.13 -6.83
C LEU A 16 5.39 -1.47 -6.71
N THR A 17 4.52 -1.78 -7.69
CA THR A 17 3.76 -3.04 -7.71
C THR A 17 4.70 -4.26 -7.74
N ALA A 18 5.75 -4.22 -8.57
CA ALA A 18 6.75 -5.29 -8.63
C ALA A 18 7.57 -5.40 -7.34
N GLU A 19 7.95 -4.26 -6.74
CA GLU A 19 8.66 -4.20 -5.47
C GLU A 19 7.82 -4.80 -4.34
N LEU A 20 6.56 -4.37 -4.18
CA LEU A 20 5.62 -4.91 -3.19
C LEU A 20 5.48 -6.43 -3.31
N ALA A 21 5.25 -6.94 -4.53
CA ALA A 21 5.12 -8.37 -4.74
C ALA A 21 6.41 -9.15 -4.41
N THR A 22 7.57 -8.54 -4.60
CA THR A 22 8.88 -9.15 -4.28
C THR A 22 9.11 -9.16 -2.77
N LEU A 23 8.93 -8.02 -2.12
CA LEU A 23 9.16 -7.86 -0.68
C LEU A 23 8.16 -8.69 0.14
N LEU A 24 6.87 -8.74 -0.25
CA LEU A 24 5.88 -9.59 0.40
C LEU A 24 6.26 -11.07 0.37
N ARG A 25 6.72 -11.58 -0.77
CA ARG A 25 7.22 -12.97 -0.86
C ARG A 25 8.44 -13.19 0.02
N ARG A 26 9.34 -12.21 0.12
CA ARG A 26 10.54 -12.27 0.96
C ARG A 26 10.19 -12.37 2.46
N VAL A 27 9.13 -11.71 2.90
CA VAL A 27 8.66 -11.77 4.31
C VAL A 27 7.64 -12.87 4.57
N GLY A 28 7.35 -13.73 3.58
CA GLY A 28 6.45 -14.88 3.72
C GLY A 28 4.96 -14.60 3.48
N GLU A 29 4.61 -13.39 3.06
CA GLU A 29 3.24 -12.94 2.78
C GLU A 29 2.81 -13.31 1.35
N HIS A 30 2.87 -14.60 1.01
CA HIS A 30 2.65 -15.10 -0.35
C HIS A 30 1.22 -14.82 -0.87
N ALA A 31 0.22 -14.89 0.01
CA ALA A 31 -1.16 -14.62 -0.35
C ALA A 31 -1.35 -13.14 -0.76
N LEU A 32 -0.84 -12.21 0.06
CA LEU A 32 -0.85 -10.78 -0.26
C LEU A 32 -0.06 -10.49 -1.53
N ALA A 33 1.11 -11.11 -1.72
CA ALA A 33 1.90 -10.92 -2.93
C ALA A 33 1.16 -11.30 -4.22
N ALA A 34 0.21 -12.24 -4.16
CA ALA A 34 -0.62 -12.63 -5.30
C ALA A 34 -1.72 -11.61 -5.63
N THR A 35 -2.12 -10.77 -4.67
CA THR A 35 -3.19 -9.77 -4.87
C THR A 35 -2.67 -8.42 -5.36
N VAL A 36 -1.39 -8.11 -5.13
CA VAL A 36 -0.74 -6.82 -5.44
C VAL A 36 -1.03 -6.30 -6.86
N GLY A 37 -1.01 -7.17 -7.88
CA GLY A 37 -1.26 -6.77 -9.27
C GLY A 37 -2.68 -6.25 -9.55
N HIS A 38 -3.62 -6.48 -8.62
CA HIS A 38 -5.03 -6.09 -8.74
C HIS A 38 -5.42 -4.95 -7.79
N LEU A 39 -4.46 -4.41 -7.01
CA LEU A 39 -4.74 -3.29 -6.12
C LEU A 39 -5.20 -2.08 -6.92
N ARG A 40 -6.19 -1.39 -6.37
CA ARG A 40 -6.74 -0.15 -6.93
C ARG A 40 -6.54 0.98 -5.93
N ILE A 41 -6.20 2.15 -6.44
CA ILE A 41 -6.14 3.37 -5.65
C ILE A 41 -7.59 3.80 -5.37
N HIS A 42 -7.98 3.80 -4.10
CA HIS A 42 -9.22 4.41 -3.63
C HIS A 42 -9.03 5.92 -3.47
N SER A 43 -8.00 6.32 -2.73
CA SER A 43 -7.69 7.74 -2.47
C SER A 43 -6.24 7.92 -2.01
N VAL A 44 -5.61 9.02 -2.41
CA VAL A 44 -4.28 9.40 -1.91
C VAL A 44 -4.35 9.90 -0.46
N CYS A 45 -3.29 9.65 0.32
CA CYS A 45 -3.13 10.26 1.64
C CYS A 45 -3.03 11.78 1.52
N ARG A 46 -3.61 12.50 2.49
CA ARG A 46 -3.65 13.97 2.52
C ARG A 46 -3.18 14.53 3.86
N CYS A 47 -2.27 13.82 4.54
CA CYS A 47 -1.72 14.29 5.82
C CYS A 47 -0.93 15.60 5.70
N GLY A 48 -0.54 15.99 4.48
CA GLY A 48 0.20 17.23 4.21
C GLY A 48 1.68 17.16 4.60
N GLN A 49 2.17 15.99 4.97
CA GLN A 49 3.58 15.79 5.28
C GLN A 49 4.38 15.66 3.98
N ASP A 50 5.45 16.44 3.87
CA ASP A 50 6.40 16.31 2.77
C ASP A 50 7.00 14.90 2.76
N GLY A 51 7.20 14.33 1.56
CA GLY A 51 7.71 12.96 1.41
C GLY A 51 6.66 11.85 1.53
N CYS A 52 5.41 12.17 1.93
CA CYS A 52 4.34 11.20 1.96
C CYS A 52 3.71 10.99 0.58
N ARG A 53 3.79 9.75 0.06
CA ARG A 53 3.18 9.33 -1.20
C ARG A 53 2.18 8.18 -1.01
N SER A 54 1.76 7.96 0.24
CA SER A 54 0.88 6.88 0.66
C SER A 54 -0.53 6.99 0.06
N PHE A 55 -1.22 5.86 -0.04
CA PHE A 55 -2.59 5.81 -0.57
C PHE A 55 -3.40 4.66 0.02
N TYR A 56 -4.71 4.84 0.06
CA TYR A 56 -5.68 3.82 0.44
C TYR A 56 -6.09 3.00 -0.77
N THR A 57 -6.29 1.71 -0.55
CA THR A 57 -6.86 0.75 -1.50
C THR A 57 -8.30 0.35 -1.16
N ALA A 58 -8.73 0.67 0.06
CA ALA A 58 -10.11 0.61 0.53
C ALA A 58 -10.56 1.99 1.04
N SER A 59 -11.84 2.15 1.41
CA SER A 59 -12.25 3.38 2.09
C SER A 59 -11.53 3.52 3.44
N PRO A 60 -10.97 4.70 3.76
CA PRO A 60 -10.31 4.92 5.04
C PRO A 60 -11.31 4.76 6.20
N PRO A 61 -10.86 4.26 7.36
CA PRO A 61 -11.71 4.12 8.54
C PRO A 61 -12.01 5.50 9.15
N ASP A 62 -13.11 5.60 9.88
CA ASP A 62 -13.32 6.73 10.80
C ASP A 62 -12.58 6.43 12.12
N GLY A 63 -11.33 6.87 12.21
CA GLY A 63 -10.43 6.60 13.33
C GLY A 63 -9.46 5.44 13.06
N PRO A 64 -9.14 4.57 14.05
CA PRO A 64 -8.23 3.44 13.83
C PRO A 64 -8.89 2.32 13.04
N TRP A 65 -8.08 1.53 12.33
CA TRP A 65 -8.54 0.27 11.76
C TRP A 65 -9.03 -0.69 12.86
N GLY A 66 -10.12 -1.40 12.57
CA GLY A 66 -10.78 -2.29 13.53
C GLY A 66 -10.09 -3.64 13.74
N SER A 67 -10.82 -4.60 14.31
CA SER A 67 -10.35 -5.96 14.52
C SER A 67 -9.83 -6.60 13.24
N GLY A 68 -8.70 -7.31 13.32
CA GLY A 68 -8.07 -7.94 12.16
C GLY A 68 -7.09 -7.04 11.40
N HIS A 69 -6.90 -5.80 11.87
CA HIS A 69 -5.82 -4.94 11.41
C HIS A 69 -4.45 -5.45 11.87
N ARG A 70 -3.49 -5.46 10.96
CA ARG A 70 -2.07 -5.62 11.23
C ARG A 70 -1.23 -4.82 10.24
N ASN A 71 -0.04 -4.44 10.67
CA ASN A 71 0.96 -3.85 9.78
C ASN A 71 1.88 -4.94 9.21
N VAL A 72 2.25 -4.78 7.94
CA VAL A 72 3.31 -5.54 7.29
C VAL A 72 4.41 -4.57 6.89
N GLU A 73 5.48 -4.56 7.67
CA GLU A 73 6.68 -3.79 7.36
C GLU A 73 7.50 -4.53 6.30
N LEU A 74 7.79 -3.84 5.20
CA LEU A 74 8.55 -4.41 4.08
C LEU A 74 9.99 -3.90 4.14
N PRO A 75 11.01 -4.79 4.01
CA PRO A 75 12.41 -4.40 4.07
C PRO A 75 12.85 -3.81 2.73
N ALA A 76 12.32 -2.63 2.41
CA ALA A 76 12.66 -1.89 1.21
C ALA A 76 14.08 -1.32 1.27
N GLU A 77 14.69 -1.13 0.11
CA GLU A 77 16.05 -0.58 0.01
C GLU A 77 16.09 0.94 0.13
N ASP A 78 14.96 1.60 -0.17
CA ASP A 78 14.80 3.05 -0.15
C ASP A 78 13.54 3.43 0.65
N GLY A 79 13.63 4.49 1.46
CA GLY A 79 12.61 4.95 2.39
C GLY A 79 11.84 3.85 3.14
N MET A 80 10.56 4.10 3.42
CA MET A 80 9.69 3.16 4.13
C MET A 80 8.56 2.65 3.24
N LEU A 81 8.32 1.34 3.32
CA LEU A 81 7.16 0.67 2.77
C LEU A 81 6.47 -0.16 3.86
N VAL A 82 5.28 0.26 4.26
CA VAL A 82 4.45 -0.44 5.26
C VAL A 82 3.04 -0.63 4.69
N LEU A 83 2.44 -1.79 4.92
CA LEU A 83 1.07 -2.06 4.52
C LEU A 83 0.17 -2.17 5.74
N ASP A 84 -0.99 -1.52 5.69
CA ASP A 84 -2.09 -1.86 6.58
C ASP A 84 -2.90 -2.97 5.94
N VAL A 85 -3.03 -4.08 6.66
CA VAL A 85 -3.80 -5.25 6.24
C VAL A 85 -4.96 -5.45 7.18
N VAL A 86 -6.18 -5.57 6.64
CA VAL A 86 -7.39 -5.87 7.41
C VAL A 86 -8.02 -7.12 6.83
N SER A 87 -8.13 -8.18 7.64
CA SER A 87 -8.70 -9.47 7.20
C SER A 87 -8.06 -10.01 5.91
N ASP A 88 -6.71 -9.95 5.84
CA ASP A 88 -5.89 -10.36 4.70
C ASP A 88 -6.08 -9.56 3.39
N GLU A 89 -6.68 -8.37 3.47
CA GLU A 89 -6.71 -7.40 2.38
C GLU A 89 -5.79 -6.21 2.68
N ILE A 90 -4.95 -5.83 1.72
CA ILE A 90 -4.17 -4.58 1.79
C ILE A 90 -5.16 -3.42 1.66
N THR A 91 -5.23 -2.57 2.67
CA THR A 91 -6.18 -1.43 2.77
C THR A 91 -5.49 -0.06 2.68
N PHE A 92 -4.21 -0.01 3.02
CA PHE A 92 -3.36 1.17 2.90
C PHE A 92 -1.93 0.76 2.52
N VAL A 93 -1.33 1.54 1.63
CA VAL A 93 0.08 1.41 1.24
C VAL A 93 0.77 2.68 1.70
N GLU A 94 1.58 2.56 2.75
CA GLU A 94 2.41 3.65 3.26
C GLU A 94 3.72 3.71 2.47
N VAL A 95 3.97 4.86 1.86
CA VAL A 95 5.17 5.16 1.08
C VAL A 95 5.73 6.48 1.58
N LEU A 96 6.81 6.42 2.34
CA LEU A 96 7.40 7.59 2.99
C LEU A 96 8.89 7.71 2.66
N ASP A 97 9.33 8.96 2.50
CA ASP A 97 10.75 9.34 2.39
C ASP A 97 11.48 8.61 1.24
N ARG A 98 10.85 8.60 0.06
CA ARG A 98 11.37 8.03 -1.20
C ARG A 98 11.38 9.04 -2.33
N ASP A 99 12.40 8.96 -3.18
CA ASP A 99 12.61 9.86 -4.33
C ASP A 99 11.80 9.45 -5.57
#